data_AF-A0A7Z7AYP5-F1
#
_entry.id   AF-A0A7Z7AYP5-F1
#
_cell.length_a   1.000
_cell.length_b   1.000
_cell.length_c   1.000
_cell.angle_alpha   90.00
_cell.angle_beta   90.00
_cell.angle_gamma   90.00
#
_symmetry.space_group_name_H-M   'P 1'
#
loop_
_entity.id
_entity.type
_entity.pdbx_description
1 polymer ?
#
loop_
_entity_poly.entity_id
_entity_poly.type
_entity_poly.pdbx_seq_one_letter_code
_entity_poly.pdbx_strand_id
1 'polypeptide(L)'
;MLDDDLDDLPDVQPSERERVKAEHELAHKAASHPIRRQLIRAIGAFGATRSELLESTELDEKVFKYHTEFLINGEFLNIIEDKYFLSDRGIELLDCI
;
A
#
# COMPACT_ATOMS: atom_id res chain seq x y z
N MET A 1 31.64 -22.50 17.77
CA MET A 1 30.89 -21.95 18.92
C MET A 1 30.51 -20.52 18.57
N LEU A 2 29.51 -20.35 17.70
CA LEU A 2 28.87 -19.08 17.34
C LEU A 2 27.37 -19.31 17.08
N ASP A 3 26.80 -20.38 17.66
CA ASP A 3 25.44 -20.84 17.38
C ASP A 3 24.49 -20.68 18.58
N ASP A 4 24.99 -20.27 19.77
CA ASP A 4 24.20 -20.22 21.02
C ASP A 4 23.57 -18.85 21.33
N ASP A 5 23.89 -17.79 20.57
CA ASP A 5 23.45 -16.41 20.91
C ASP A 5 22.25 -15.90 20.08
N LEU A 6 21.71 -16.70 19.14
CA LEU A 6 20.58 -16.27 18.29
C LEU A 6 19.21 -16.67 18.85
N ASP A 7 19.15 -17.71 19.69
CA ASP A 7 17.91 -18.26 20.25
C ASP A 7 17.35 -17.46 21.45
N ASP A 8 18.09 -16.46 21.95
CA ASP A 8 17.73 -15.67 23.13
C ASP A 8 17.19 -14.26 22.80
N LEU A 9 16.93 -13.98 21.52
CA LEU A 9 16.18 -12.79 21.13
C LEU A 9 14.70 -13.02 21.50
N PRO A 10 14.12 -12.23 22.42
CA PRO A 10 12.68 -12.32 22.63
C PRO A 10 11.97 -12.00 21.31
N ASP A 11 10.98 -12.81 20.95
CA ASP A 11 10.03 -12.50 19.89
C ASP A 11 9.21 -11.27 20.33
N VAL A 12 9.79 -10.08 20.18
CA VAL A 12 9.17 -8.81 20.55
C VAL A 12 8.14 -8.49 19.49
N GLN A 13 6.98 -9.15 19.60
CA GLN A 13 5.83 -8.74 18.81
C GLN A 13 5.38 -7.35 19.28
N PRO A 14 5.11 -6.43 18.35
CA PRO A 14 4.66 -5.09 18.71
C PRO A 14 3.36 -5.17 19.50
N SER A 15 3.24 -4.32 20.52
CA SER A 15 1.98 -4.19 21.25
C SER A 15 0.84 -3.73 20.32
N GLU A 16 -0.40 -4.01 20.70
CA GLU A 16 -1.58 -3.56 19.94
C GLU A 16 -1.54 -2.06 19.64
N ARG A 17 -1.12 -1.25 20.62
CA ARG A 17 -0.97 0.20 20.48
C ARG A 17 0.07 0.58 19.41
N GLU A 18 1.19 -0.12 19.36
CA GLU A 18 2.25 0.14 18.38
C GLU A 18 1.80 -0.27 16.97
N ARG A 19 1.05 -1.37 16.85
CA ARG A 19 0.45 -1.80 15.59
C ARG A 19 -0.53 -0.77 15.04
N VAL A 20 -1.49 -0.33 15.85
CA VAL A 20 -2.47 0.70 15.46
C VAL A 20 -1.78 2.01 15.06
N LYS A 21 -0.74 2.42 15.79
CA LYS A 21 0.04 3.61 15.44
C LYS A 21 0.74 3.45 14.08
N ALA A 22 1.37 2.31 13.83
CA ALA A 22 2.04 2.02 12.56
C ALA A 22 1.05 2.01 11.39
N GLU A 23 -0.15 1.43 11.59
CA GLU A 23 -1.23 1.42 10.61
C GLU A 23 -1.69 2.83 10.25
N HIS A 24 -1.91 3.70 11.25
CA HIS A 24 -2.26 5.10 11.02
C HIS A 24 -1.16 5.88 10.30
N GLU A 25 0.11 5.68 10.69
CA GLU A 25 1.23 6.33 10.01
C GLU A 25 1.34 5.88 8.55
N LEU A 26 1.07 4.61 8.26
CA LEU A 26 1.09 4.07 6.90
C LEU A 26 -0.04 4.66 6.05
N ALA A 27 -1.26 4.72 6.59
CA ALA A 27 -2.40 5.36 5.93
C ALA A 27 -2.13 6.85 5.66
N HIS A 28 -1.56 7.57 6.64
CA HIS A 28 -1.18 8.97 6.46
C HIS A 28 -0.13 9.15 5.36
N LYS A 29 0.89 8.28 5.30
CA LYS A 29 1.87 8.27 4.22
C LYS A 29 1.21 7.98 2.87
N ALA A 30 0.28 7.03 2.80
CA ALA A 30 -0.48 6.75 1.59
C ALA A 30 -1.25 7.98 1.09
N ALA A 31 -2.04 8.62 1.98
CA ALA A 31 -2.88 9.77 1.68
C ALA A 31 -2.11 11.05 1.33
N SER A 32 -0.92 11.26 1.90
CA SER A 32 -0.18 12.53 1.75
C SER A 32 0.65 12.63 0.47
N HIS A 33 0.85 11.53 -0.26
CA HIS A 33 1.73 11.52 -1.43
C HIS A 33 0.95 11.68 -2.74
N PRO A 34 1.29 12.67 -3.59
CA PRO A 34 0.48 13.03 -4.76
C PRO A 34 0.27 11.87 -5.73
N ILE A 35 1.32 11.11 -6.04
CA ILE A 35 1.21 9.97 -6.97
C ILE A 35 0.33 8.84 -6.41
N ARG A 36 0.41 8.55 -5.11
CA ARG A 36 -0.43 7.52 -4.49
C ARG A 36 -1.90 7.93 -4.50
N ARG A 37 -2.18 9.21 -4.19
CA ARG A 37 -3.53 9.78 -4.31
C ARG A 37 -4.06 9.70 -5.74
N GLN A 38 -3.23 10.02 -6.73
CA GLN A 38 -3.59 9.93 -8.14
C GLN A 38 -3.96 8.50 -8.52
N LEU A 39 -3.13 7.52 -8.13
CA LEU A 39 -3.40 6.09 -8.36
C LEU A 39 -4.68 5.62 -7.67
N ILE A 40 -4.88 5.94 -6.39
CA ILE A 40 -6.10 5.59 -5.64
C ILE A 40 -7.35 6.11 -6.37
N ARG A 41 -7.33 7.36 -6.83
CA ARG A 41 -8.44 7.96 -7.58
C ARG A 41 -8.65 7.32 -8.95
N ALA A 42 -7.58 7.02 -9.66
CA ALA A 42 -7.64 6.41 -10.99
C ALA A 42 -8.18 4.98 -10.94
N ILE A 43 -7.85 4.23 -9.88
CA ILE A 43 -8.35 2.86 -9.64
C ILE A 43 -9.85 2.91 -9.30
N GLY A 44 -10.25 3.80 -8.38
CA GLY A 44 -11.64 3.99 -7.98
C GLY A 44 -12.33 2.70 -7.51
N ALA A 45 -13.67 2.73 -7.48
CA ALA A 45 -14.48 1.63 -6.95
C ALA A 45 -14.55 0.39 -7.86
N PHE A 46 -14.26 0.53 -9.15
CA PHE A 46 -14.41 -0.55 -10.15
C PHE A 46 -13.09 -1.26 -10.50
N GLY A 47 -11.97 -0.74 -9.99
CA GLY A 47 -10.65 -1.20 -10.36
C GLY A 47 -10.24 -0.78 -11.78
N ALA A 48 -8.96 -0.98 -12.08
CA ALA A 48 -8.38 -0.64 -13.38
C ALA A 48 -7.20 -1.55 -13.72
N THR A 49 -7.00 -1.81 -15.00
CA THR A 49 -5.83 -2.53 -15.50
C THR A 49 -4.58 -1.66 -15.42
N ARG A 50 -3.40 -2.29 -15.48
CA ARG A 50 -2.12 -1.57 -15.59
C ARG A 50 -2.10 -0.57 -16.75
N SER A 51 -2.63 -0.96 -17.92
CA SER A 51 -2.62 -0.11 -19.11
C SER A 51 -3.46 1.14 -18.92
N GLU A 52 -4.68 0.99 -18.42
CA GLU A 52 -5.60 2.12 -18.14
C GLU A 52 -5.00 3.08 -17.11
N LEU A 53 -4.31 2.55 -16.09
CA LEU A 53 -3.66 3.37 -15.08
C LEU A 53 -2.46 4.13 -15.64
N LEU A 54 -1.58 3.48 -16.40
CA LEU A 54 -0.43 4.17 -17.00
C LEU A 54 -0.86 5.25 -18.00
N GLU A 55 -1.91 4.98 -18.79
CA GLU A 55 -2.48 5.94 -19.74
C GLU A 55 -3.11 7.15 -19.02
N SER A 56 -3.96 6.91 -18.02
CA SER A 56 -4.68 7.98 -17.32
C SER A 56 -3.82 8.79 -16.35
N THR A 57 -2.74 8.21 -15.83
CA THR A 57 -1.86 8.88 -14.86
C THR A 57 -0.59 9.48 -15.46
N GLU A 58 -0.27 9.12 -16.71
CA GLU A 58 0.94 9.53 -17.43
C GLU A 58 2.25 9.22 -16.66
N LEU A 59 2.21 8.22 -15.78
CA LEU A 59 3.37 7.80 -14.99
C LEU A 59 4.32 6.94 -15.82
N ASP A 60 5.62 7.09 -15.58
CA ASP A 60 6.58 6.10 -16.07
C ASP A 60 6.43 4.77 -15.31
N GLU A 61 6.85 3.68 -15.96
CA GLU A 61 6.67 2.34 -15.41
C GLU A 61 7.36 2.12 -14.06
N LYS A 62 8.50 2.78 -13.80
CA LYS A 62 9.25 2.60 -12.54
C LYS A 62 8.54 3.32 -11.41
N VAL A 63 8.07 4.55 -11.64
CA VAL A 63 7.28 5.32 -10.66
C VAL A 63 5.96 4.62 -10.38
N PHE A 64 5.26 4.15 -11.42
CA PHE A 64 4.04 3.36 -11.25
C PHE A 64 4.29 2.11 -10.39
N LYS A 65 5.31 1.32 -10.72
CA LYS A 65 5.66 0.11 -9.98
C LYS A 65 5.97 0.43 -8.51
N TYR A 66 6.83 1.40 -8.26
CA TYR A 66 7.22 1.78 -6.90
C TYR A 66 6.01 2.16 -6.03
N HIS A 67 5.09 2.96 -6.57
CA HIS A 67 3.94 3.41 -5.81
C HIS A 67 2.84 2.35 -5.66
N THR A 68 2.63 1.51 -6.67
CA THR A 68 1.69 0.39 -6.56
C THR A 68 2.20 -0.68 -5.60
N GLU A 69 3.50 -0.99 -5.59
CA GLU A 69 4.11 -1.89 -4.60
C GLU A 69 3.94 -1.35 -3.18
N PHE A 70 4.14 -0.05 -2.95
CA PHE A 70 3.86 0.56 -1.64
C PHE A 70 2.41 0.35 -1.21
N LEU A 71 1.46 0.57 -2.13
CA LEU A 71 0.03 0.47 -1.83
C LEU A 71 -0.41 -0.98 -1.61
N ILE A 72 0.16 -1.93 -2.34
CA ILE A 72 -0.08 -3.38 -2.17
C ILE A 72 0.49 -3.84 -0.82
N ASN A 73 1.74 -3.48 -0.51
CA ASN A 73 2.38 -3.86 0.75
C ASN A 73 1.69 -3.23 1.97
N GLY A 74 1.02 -2.09 1.79
CA GLY A 74 0.18 -1.47 2.80
C GLY A 74 -1.27 -1.94 2.82
N GLU A 75 -1.60 -2.98 2.05
CA GLU A 75 -2.95 -3.57 1.96
C GLU A 75 -4.03 -2.59 1.51
N PHE A 76 -3.66 -1.55 0.74
CA PHE A 76 -4.61 -0.61 0.13
C PHE A 76 -5.10 -1.10 -1.24
N LEU A 77 -4.30 -1.95 -1.91
CA LEU A 77 -4.58 -2.50 -3.23
C LEU A 77 -4.45 -4.01 -3.24
N ASN A 78 -5.33 -4.65 -4.02
CA ASN A 78 -5.24 -6.05 -4.40
C ASN A 78 -5.19 -6.17 -5.92
N ILE A 79 -4.53 -7.22 -6.42
CA ILE A 79 -4.52 -7.56 -7.84
C ILE A 79 -5.39 -8.80 -8.04
N ILE A 80 -6.42 -8.68 -8.87
CA ILE A 80 -7.34 -9.77 -9.23
C ILE A 80 -7.47 -9.74 -10.76
N GLU A 81 -7.17 -10.87 -11.42
CA GLU A 81 -7.27 -10.98 -12.89
C GLU A 81 -6.58 -9.82 -13.64
N ASP A 82 -5.32 -9.50 -13.26
CA ASP A 82 -4.51 -8.40 -13.82
C ASP A 82 -5.09 -6.98 -13.67
N LYS A 83 -6.10 -6.82 -12.82
CA LYS A 83 -6.66 -5.51 -12.43
C LYS A 83 -6.31 -5.18 -10.99
N TYR A 84 -6.02 -3.91 -10.77
CA TYR A 84 -5.84 -3.33 -9.45
C TYR A 84 -7.22 -2.95 -8.90
N PHE A 85 -7.52 -3.37 -7.68
CA PHE A 85 -8.72 -3.03 -6.93
C PHE A 85 -8.35 -2.39 -5.60
N LEU A 86 -9.12 -1.41 -5.14
CA LEU A 86 -9.01 -0.91 -3.77
C LEU A 86 -9.52 -1.99 -2.81
N SER A 87 -8.76 -2.24 -1.74
CA SER A 87 -9.26 -2.95 -0.57
C SER A 87 -10.22 -2.07 0.24
N ASP A 88 -10.84 -2.58 1.30
CA ASP A 88 -11.63 -1.77 2.22
C ASP A 88 -10.84 -0.56 2.75
N ARG A 89 -9.56 -0.75 3.09
CA ARG A 89 -8.65 0.32 3.50
C ARG A 89 -8.36 1.31 2.36
N GLY A 90 -8.25 0.82 1.12
CA GLY A 90 -8.08 1.65 -0.05
C GLY A 90 -9.32 2.53 -0.34
N ILE A 91 -10.52 2.00 -0.08
CA ILE A 91 -11.79 2.74 -0.20
C ILE A 91 -11.90 3.80 0.88
N GLU A 92 -11.60 3.48 2.14
CA GLU A 92 -11.53 4.48 3.22
C GLU A 92 -10.55 5.61 2.89
N LEU A 93 -9.42 5.25 2.26
CA LEU A 93 -8.45 6.24 1.81
C LEU A 93 -9.07 7.12 0.71
N LEU A 94 -9.72 6.54 -0.29
CA LEU A 94 -10.37 7.28 -1.37
C LEU A 94 -11.38 8.33 -0.84
N ASP A 95 -12.16 7.99 0.17
CA ASP A 95 -13.13 8.88 0.81
C ASP A 95 -12.48 10.09 1.51
N CYS A 96 -11.20 9.96 1.90
CA CYS A 96 -10.45 11.00 2.60
C CYS A 96 -9.68 11.96 1.68
N ILE A 97 -9.57 11.68 0.36
CA ILE A 97 -8.55 12.29 -0.51
C ILE A 97 -9.03 13.38 -1.47
#